data_AF-A0A6D2J256-F1
#
_entry.id   AF-A0A6D2J256-F1
#
_cell.length_a   1.000
_cell.length_b   1.000
_cell.length_c   1.000
_cell.angle_alpha   90.00
_cell.angle_beta   90.00
_cell.angle_gamma   90.00
#
_symmetry.space_group_name_H-M   'P 1'
#
loop_
_entity.id
_entity.type
_entity.pdbx_description
1 polymer ?
#
loop_
_entity_poly.entity_id
_entity_poly.type
_entity_poly.pdbx_seq_one_letter_code
_entity_poly.pdbx_strand_id
1 'polypeptide(L)'
;MSSQFLTLLLLISIAAIHHLPVVTCRTWCVALPATSAEQLQNNIKFGCSHIDCAAINPGGTCYYPNTLYNHASYVMNAYYQSQGRTFAACTFGNTGFQIGSDPSAGECVFPA
;
A
#
# COMPACT_ATOMS: atom_id res chain seq x y z
N MET A 1 49.87 6.35 7.49
CA MET A 1 48.42 6.55 7.35
C MET A 1 47.79 6.23 8.70
N SER A 2 47.40 7.25 9.47
CA SER A 2 47.04 7.08 10.88
C SER A 2 45.65 6.43 11.03
N SER A 3 45.49 5.58 12.05
CA SER A 3 44.23 4.92 12.42
C SER A 3 43.06 5.92 12.52
N GLN A 4 43.35 7.17 12.85
CA GLN A 4 42.38 8.26 12.94
C GLN A 4 41.79 8.71 11.59
N PHE A 5 42.55 8.59 10.50
CA PHE A 5 42.01 8.82 9.15
C PHE A 5 41.05 7.71 8.73
N LEU A 6 41.31 6.47 9.13
CA LEU A 6 40.46 5.33 8.79
C LEU A 6 39.13 5.38 9.55
N THR A 7 39.16 5.77 10.84
CA THR A 7 37.94 5.97 11.64
C THR A 7 37.11 7.14 11.14
N LEU A 8 37.75 8.24 10.71
CA LEU A 8 37.05 9.39 10.14
C LEU A 8 36.35 9.01 8.83
N LEU A 9 37.01 8.28 7.93
CA LEU A 9 36.40 7.80 6.67
C LEU A 9 35.20 6.86 6.89
N LEU A 10 35.27 5.98 7.90
CA LEU A 10 34.15 5.10 8.29
C LEU A 10 32.93 5.89 8.79
N LEU A 11 33.15 6.95 9.58
CA LEU A 11 32.07 7.80 10.09
C LEU A 11 31.41 8.65 9.00
N ILE A 12 32.20 9.19 8.06
CA ILE A 12 31.66 9.96 6.92
C ILE A 12 30.80 9.07 6.01
N SER A 13 31.16 7.79 5.87
CA SER A 13 30.40 6.80 5.08
C SER A 13 29.01 6.54 5.66
N ILE A 14 28.90 6.44 7.00
CA ILE A 14 27.61 6.18 7.69
C ILE A 14 26.67 7.39 7.51
N ALA A 15 27.18 8.61 7.67
CA ALA A 15 26.38 9.82 7.48
C ALA A 15 25.84 9.94 6.04
N ALA A 16 26.67 9.67 5.02
CA ALA A 16 26.25 9.79 3.62
C ALA A 16 25.11 8.82 3.24
N ILE A 17 25.07 7.61 3.82
CA ILE A 17 24.04 6.60 3.51
C ILE A 17 22.65 7.00 4.05
N HIS A 18 22.59 7.66 5.20
CA HIS A 18 21.32 8.12 5.80
C HIS A 18 20.74 9.39 5.14
N HIS A 19 21.51 10.06 4.29
CA HIS A 19 21.10 11.31 3.63
C HIS A 19 20.72 11.14 2.16
N LEU A 20 20.77 9.93 1.60
CA LEU A 20 20.17 9.71 0.29
C LEU A 20 18.65 9.87 0.41
N PRO A 21 18.02 10.81 -0.32
CA PRO A 21 16.58 10.83 -0.41
C PRO A 21 16.17 9.54 -1.11
N VAL A 22 15.65 8.57 -0.35
CA VAL A 22 14.92 7.45 -0.92
C VAL A 22 13.72 8.08 -1.60
N VAL A 23 13.79 8.25 -2.91
CA VAL A 23 12.65 8.64 -3.72
C VAL A 23 11.66 7.48 -3.65
N THR A 24 10.78 7.49 -2.66
CA THR A 24 9.69 6.52 -2.60
C THR A 24 8.66 6.96 -3.62
N CYS A 25 8.59 6.27 -4.76
CA CYS A 25 7.46 6.42 -5.67
C CYS A 25 6.18 6.11 -4.90
N ARG A 26 5.16 6.95 -5.07
CA ARG A 26 3.84 6.70 -4.51
C ARG A 26 3.24 5.50 -5.26
N THR A 27 2.76 4.54 -4.50
CA THR A 27 2.24 3.27 -4.99
C THR A 27 0.94 2.96 -4.29
N TRP A 28 0.09 2.18 -4.95
CA TRP A 28 -1.19 1.71 -4.44
C TRP A 28 -1.24 0.19 -4.53
N CYS A 29 -2.01 -0.44 -3.64
CA CYS A 29 -2.26 -1.87 -3.68
C CYS A 29 -3.69 -2.14 -4.16
N VAL A 30 -3.87 -2.85 -5.26
CA VAL A 30 -5.20 -3.21 -5.78
C VAL A 30 -5.34 -4.72 -5.92
N ALA A 31 -6.58 -5.21 -5.98
CA ALA A 31 -6.84 -6.62 -6.22
C ALA A 31 -6.43 -7.02 -7.65
N LEU A 32 -5.95 -8.25 -7.83
CA LEU A 32 -5.72 -8.81 -9.15
C LEU A 32 -7.07 -9.05 -9.86
N PRO A 33 -7.20 -8.71 -11.16
CA PRO A 33 -8.47 -8.87 -11.89
C PRO A 33 -9.01 -10.31 -11.93
N ALA A 34 -8.14 -11.31 -11.86
CA ALA A 34 -8.50 -12.72 -11.89
C ALA A 34 -8.81 -13.33 -10.51
N THR A 35 -8.81 -12.54 -9.43
CA THR A 35 -9.11 -13.01 -8.07
C THR A 35 -10.57 -13.46 -7.96
N SER A 36 -10.81 -14.61 -7.33
CA SER A 36 -12.17 -15.15 -7.19
C SER A 36 -13.03 -14.29 -6.25
N ALA A 37 -14.35 -14.35 -6.41
CA ALA A 37 -15.28 -13.63 -5.53
C ALA A 37 -15.08 -13.97 -4.05
N GLU A 38 -14.82 -15.25 -3.74
CA GLU A 38 -14.54 -15.70 -2.37
C GLU A 38 -13.27 -15.04 -1.81
N GLN A 39 -12.19 -15.03 -2.60
CA GLN A 39 -10.93 -14.40 -2.20
C GLN A 39 -11.10 -12.88 -2.02
N LEU A 40 -11.81 -12.21 -2.93
CA LEU A 40 -12.11 -10.78 -2.80
C LEU A 40 -12.91 -10.48 -1.51
N GLN A 41 -13.91 -11.30 -1.21
CA GLN A 41 -14.68 -11.15 0.03
C GLN A 41 -13.82 -11.36 1.28
N ASN A 42 -12.89 -12.32 1.24
CA ASN A 42 -11.93 -12.55 2.32
C ASN A 42 -10.96 -11.38 2.49
N ASN A 43 -10.49 -10.79 1.39
CA ASN A 43 -9.66 -9.58 1.42
C ASN A 43 -10.39 -8.40 2.07
N ILE A 44 -11.67 -8.18 1.71
CA ILE A 44 -12.52 -7.16 2.31
C ILE A 44 -12.65 -7.41 3.82
N LYS A 45 -13.02 -8.62 4.23
CA LYS A 45 -13.16 -8.98 5.65
C LYS A 45 -11.87 -8.74 6.44
N PHE A 46 -10.73 -9.20 5.90
CA PHE A 46 -9.43 -9.00 6.53
C PHE A 46 -9.06 -7.53 6.63
N GLY A 47 -9.19 -6.76 5.55
CA GLY A 47 -8.83 -5.35 5.61
C GLY A 47 -9.74 -4.57 6.56
N CYS A 48 -11.05 -4.79 6.52
CA CYS A 48 -12.01 -4.14 7.42
C CYS A 48 -11.86 -4.53 8.89
N SER A 49 -11.14 -5.62 9.23
CA SER A 49 -10.78 -5.89 10.63
C SER A 49 -9.59 -5.05 11.11
N HIS A 50 -8.90 -4.33 10.22
CA HIS A 50 -7.73 -3.51 10.51
C HIS A 50 -7.91 -2.02 10.19
N ILE A 51 -8.87 -1.67 9.33
CA ILE A 51 -9.17 -0.30 8.93
C ILE A 51 -10.68 0.00 9.01
N ASP A 52 -11.04 1.29 8.98
CA ASP A 52 -12.42 1.71 8.80
C ASP A 52 -12.87 1.52 7.34
N CYS A 53 -13.97 0.81 7.14
CA CYS A 53 -14.56 0.50 5.84
C CYS A 53 -15.81 1.32 5.50
N ALA A 54 -16.09 2.41 6.23
CA ALA A 54 -17.23 3.29 5.94
C ALA A 54 -17.29 3.75 4.46
N ALA A 55 -16.13 3.98 3.83
CA ALA A 55 -16.05 4.43 2.44
C ALA A 55 -16.63 3.42 1.43
N ILE A 56 -16.57 2.10 1.69
CA ILE A 56 -17.08 1.07 0.77
C ILE A 56 -18.48 0.56 1.13
N ASN A 57 -19.06 1.03 2.24
CA ASN A 57 -20.41 0.67 2.65
C ASN A 57 -21.46 1.50 1.88
N PRO A 58 -22.74 1.09 1.86
CA PRO A 58 -23.80 1.87 1.24
C PRO A 58 -23.80 3.33 1.73
N GLY A 59 -23.75 4.28 0.79
CA GLY A 59 -23.65 5.72 1.09
C GLY A 59 -22.21 6.25 1.26
N GLY A 60 -21.20 5.38 1.24
CA GLY A 60 -19.78 5.76 1.26
C GLY A 60 -19.27 6.24 -0.10
N THR A 61 -18.21 7.02 -0.08
CA THR A 61 -17.60 7.66 -1.27
C THR A 61 -17.03 6.66 -2.29
N CYS A 62 -16.70 5.45 -1.85
CA CYS A 62 -16.18 4.35 -2.65
C CYS A 62 -17.16 3.17 -2.76
N TYR A 63 -18.44 3.40 -2.49
CA TYR A 63 -19.46 2.36 -2.69
C TYR A 63 -19.63 2.03 -4.17
N TYR A 64 -19.55 3.03 -5.05
CA TYR A 64 -19.65 2.84 -6.49
C TYR A 64 -18.28 2.86 -7.18
N PRO A 65 -18.06 1.95 -8.16
CA PRO A 65 -18.97 0.89 -8.59
C PRO A 65 -19.08 -0.22 -7.54
N ASN A 66 -20.31 -0.70 -7.31
CA ASN A 66 -20.63 -1.68 -6.28
C ASN A 66 -20.25 -3.10 -6.74
N THR A 67 -18.95 -3.38 -6.70
CA THR A 67 -18.39 -4.69 -7.01
C THR A 67 -17.38 -5.10 -5.94
N LEU A 68 -17.24 -6.41 -5.73
CA LEU A 68 -16.24 -6.95 -4.82
C LEU A 68 -14.81 -6.54 -5.22
N TYR A 69 -14.53 -6.41 -6.51
CA TYR A 69 -13.21 -6.01 -7.00
C TYR A 69 -12.85 -4.59 -6.55
N ASN A 70 -13.78 -3.65 -6.73
CA ASN A 70 -13.56 -2.25 -6.39
C ASN A 70 -13.48 -2.04 -4.87
N HIS A 71 -14.38 -2.67 -4.11
CA HIS A 71 -14.35 -2.61 -2.65
C HIS A 71 -13.09 -3.26 -2.08
N ALA A 72 -12.70 -4.44 -2.57
CA ALA A 72 -11.46 -5.09 -2.16
C ALA A 72 -10.25 -4.23 -2.50
N SER A 73 -10.16 -3.68 -3.71
CA SER A 73 -9.02 -2.85 -4.12
C SER A 73 -8.87 -1.62 -3.22
N TYR A 74 -9.97 -0.94 -2.89
CA TYR A 74 -9.92 0.21 -1.98
C TYR A 74 -9.44 -0.19 -0.58
N VAL A 75 -10.02 -1.25 0.00
CA VAL A 75 -9.69 -1.73 1.34
C VAL A 75 -8.25 -2.24 1.42
N MET A 76 -7.81 -3.00 0.40
CA MET A 76 -6.44 -3.50 0.29
C MET A 76 -5.44 -2.36 0.22
N ASN A 77 -5.74 -1.30 -0.54
CA ASN A 77 -4.90 -0.12 -0.59
C ASN A 77 -4.85 0.63 0.75
N ALA A 78 -6.00 0.89 1.38
CA ALA A 78 -6.05 1.60 2.65
C ALA A 78 -5.29 0.85 3.75
N TYR A 79 -5.40 -0.49 3.79
CA TYR A 79 -4.55 -1.32 4.64
C TYR A 79 -3.06 -1.20 4.27
N TYR A 80 -2.70 -1.33 2.99
CA TYR A 80 -1.33 -1.20 2.50
C TYR A 80 -0.67 0.13 2.90
N GLN A 81 -1.40 1.24 2.82
CA GLN A 81 -0.92 2.56 3.28
C GLN A 81 -0.72 2.58 4.79
N SER A 82 -1.66 2.03 5.57
CA SER A 82 -1.56 1.96 7.04
C SER A 82 -0.35 1.14 7.52
N GLN A 83 0.12 0.19 6.71
CA GLN A 83 1.25 -0.69 7.01
C GLN A 83 2.58 -0.22 6.41
N GLY A 84 2.68 1.05 6.02
CA GLY A 84 3.93 1.63 5.53
C GLY A 84 4.34 1.16 4.14
N ARG A 85 3.38 0.77 3.29
CA ARG A 85 3.59 0.44 1.88
C ARG A 85 4.54 -0.74 1.61
N THR A 86 4.60 -1.71 2.53
CA THR A 86 5.46 -2.89 2.38
C THR A 86 4.93 -3.89 1.36
N PHE A 87 5.83 -4.68 0.75
CA PHE A 87 5.45 -5.76 -0.16
C PHE A 87 4.49 -6.77 0.49
N ALA A 88 4.79 -7.18 1.73
CA ALA A 88 3.96 -8.12 2.49
C ALA A 88 2.55 -7.59 2.73
N ALA A 89 2.39 -6.29 2.98
CA ALA A 89 1.09 -5.68 3.19
C ALA A 89 0.21 -5.65 1.94
N CYS A 90 0.78 -5.81 0.74
CA CYS A 90 0.01 -5.90 -0.51
C CYS A 90 -0.19 -7.34 -1.00
N THR A 91 0.31 -8.37 -0.28
CA THR A 91 0.24 -9.74 -0.78
C THR A 91 -1.19 -10.30 -0.76
N PHE A 92 -1.94 -10.15 0.34
CA PHE A 92 -3.32 -10.67 0.50
C PHE A 92 -3.49 -12.11 -0.03
N GLY A 93 -2.61 -13.03 0.38
CA GLY A 93 -2.64 -14.41 -0.14
C GLY A 93 -2.38 -14.52 -1.65
N ASN A 94 -1.49 -13.67 -2.18
CA ASN A 94 -1.15 -13.54 -3.61
C ASN A 94 -2.29 -13.03 -4.49
N THR A 95 -3.21 -12.24 -3.93
CA THR A 95 -4.33 -11.64 -4.66
C THR A 95 -4.22 -10.13 -4.82
N GLY A 96 -3.21 -9.50 -4.22
CA GLY A 96 -2.92 -8.08 -4.40
C GLY A 96 -1.68 -7.82 -5.24
N PHE A 97 -1.65 -6.65 -5.89
CA PHE A 97 -0.49 -6.18 -6.62
C PHE A 97 -0.33 -4.66 -6.52
N GLN A 98 0.92 -4.21 -6.59
CA GLN A 98 1.27 -2.79 -6.51
C GLN A 98 1.20 -2.13 -7.88
N ILE A 99 0.59 -0.94 -7.93
CA ILE A 99 0.56 -0.06 -9.11
C ILE A 99 1.16 1.29 -8.79
N GLY A 100 1.76 1.93 -9.80
CA GLY A 100 2.30 3.30 -9.71
C GLY A 100 1.34 4.38 -10.17
N SER A 101 0.20 4.01 -10.77
CA SER A 101 -0.86 4.92 -11.18
C SER A 101 -1.93 5.01 -10.10
N ASP A 102 -2.40 6.21 -9.81
CA ASP A 102 -3.50 6.44 -8.87
C ASP A 102 -4.79 5.79 -9.39
N PRO A 103 -5.38 4.81 -8.68
CA PRO A 103 -6.62 4.14 -9.08
C PRO A 103 -7.89 4.94 -8.72
N SER A 104 -7.75 6.12 -8.12
CA SER A 104 -8.89 6.99 -7.77
C SER A 104 -9.72 7.35 -9.01
N ALA A 105 -11.04 7.30 -8.86
CA ALA A 105 -11.97 7.63 -9.94
C ALA A 105 -13.27 8.23 -9.37
N GLY A 106 -13.73 9.32 -9.98
CA GLY A 106 -14.92 10.03 -9.51
C GLY A 106 -14.74 10.53 -8.07
N GLU A 107 -15.70 10.19 -7.20
CA GLU A 107 -15.68 10.54 -5.78
C GLU A 107 -14.86 9.56 -4.92
N CYS A 108 -14.48 8.41 -5.48
CA CYS A 108 -13.70 7.43 -4.77
C CYS A 108 -12.20 7.76 -4.87
N VAL A 109 -11.68 8.35 -3.80
CA VAL A 109 -10.26 8.72 -3.66
C VAL A 109 -9.53 7.68 -2.82
N PHE A 110 -8.55 7.00 -3.41
CA PHE A 110 -7.73 6.01 -2.73
C PHE A 110 -6.70 6.69 -1.81
N PRO A 111 -6.55 6.25 -0.55
CA PRO A 111 -5.50 6.73 0.34
C PRO A 111 -4.11 6.52 -0.26
N ALA A 112 -3.15 7.40 0.05
CA ALA A 112 -1.83 7.33 -0.56
C ALA A 112 -0.72 7.93 0.31
#